data_AF-A0A3N5LDB8-F1
#
_entry.id   AF-A0A3N5LDB8-F1
#
_cell.length_a   1.000
_cell.length_b   1.000
_cell.length_c   1.000
_cell.angle_alpha   90.00
_cell.angle_beta   90.00
_cell.angle_gamma   90.00
#
_symmetry.space_group_name_H-M   'P 1'
#
loop_
_entity.id
_entity.type
_entity.pdbx_description
1 polymer ?
#
loop_
_entity_poly.entity_id
_entity_poly.type
_entity_poly.pdbx_seq_one_letter_code
_entity_poly.pdbx_strand_id
1 'polypeptide(L)'
;VCQIASEVLGVPMENVVVYNTDSALTPLSGTSTATRQLYRSGNAVYMAANTVRGVLLDRASKHFEEPVENLDIANCQVFVKDQPDQWISLPDLAAKCAAEGMHLSNLALFKAPFTSPIDPETGQGQIWPDFTFGAHGVEVAVDTETGEITLLKSVACHDVGRAVNPAAVEGQIEGGAVQGLGYALMEDVIVENGHIKTPSVRILDPDSRGRAQDPGDYSGIRDRAGAIRRQRHRRAVPHPGCAGCG
;
A
#
# COMPACT_ATOMS: atom_id res chain seq x y z
N VAL A 1 -4.90 0.44 -5.52
CA VAL A 1 -5.72 1.32 -6.40
C VAL A 1 -7.06 0.69 -6.79
N CYS A 2 -7.13 -0.57 -7.22
CA CYS A 2 -8.40 -1.20 -7.60
C CYS A 2 -9.45 -1.17 -6.50
N GLN A 3 -9.07 -1.52 -5.26
CA GLN A 3 -9.97 -1.50 -4.10
C GLN A 3 -10.55 -0.11 -3.83
N ILE A 4 -9.79 0.95 -4.09
CA ILE A 4 -10.27 2.34 -3.93
C ILE A 4 -11.33 2.63 -5.01
N ALA A 5 -11.06 2.29 -6.27
CA ALA A 5 -12.01 2.51 -7.36
C ALA A 5 -13.30 1.68 -7.18
N SER A 6 -13.14 0.40 -6.81
CA SER A 6 -14.23 -0.55 -6.53
C SER A 6 -15.16 -0.03 -5.43
N GLU A 7 -14.60 0.41 -4.30
CA GLU A 7 -15.37 0.98 -3.19
C GLU A 7 -16.12 2.25 -3.60
N VAL A 8 -15.44 3.20 -4.26
CA VAL A 8 -16.04 4.49 -4.63
C VAL A 8 -17.14 4.32 -5.68
N LEU A 9 -16.95 3.44 -6.65
CA LEU A 9 -17.92 3.21 -7.73
C LEU A 9 -18.95 2.12 -7.39
N GLY A 10 -18.87 1.50 -6.22
CA GLY A 10 -19.81 0.47 -5.77
C GLY A 10 -19.85 -0.78 -6.67
N VAL A 11 -18.73 -1.13 -7.31
CA VAL A 11 -18.60 -2.29 -8.22
C VAL A 11 -17.71 -3.36 -7.61
N PRO A 12 -17.91 -4.66 -7.90
CA PRO A 12 -17.02 -5.70 -7.44
C PRO A 12 -15.64 -5.55 -8.08
N MET A 13 -14.61 -6.00 -7.36
CA MET A 13 -13.21 -5.90 -7.78
C MET A 13 -12.93 -6.53 -9.16
N GLU A 14 -13.65 -7.58 -9.52
CA GLU A 14 -13.55 -8.26 -10.83
C GLU A 14 -13.95 -7.37 -12.01
N ASN A 15 -14.75 -6.33 -11.76
CA ASN A 15 -15.16 -5.35 -12.78
C ASN A 15 -14.16 -4.19 -12.91
N VAL A 16 -13.07 -4.19 -12.14
CA VAL A 16 -12.04 -3.15 -12.17
C VAL A 16 -10.79 -3.67 -12.87
N VAL A 17 -10.58 -3.22 -14.10
CA VAL A 17 -9.36 -3.51 -14.87
C VAL A 17 -8.36 -2.37 -14.68
N VAL A 18 -7.10 -2.73 -14.41
CA VAL A 18 -6.00 -1.77 -14.28
C VAL A 18 -5.00 -1.95 -15.42
N TYR A 19 -4.70 -0.85 -16.08
CA TYR A 19 -3.57 -0.73 -16.98
C TYR A 19 -2.41 -0.10 -16.21
N ASN A 20 -1.24 -0.71 -16.25
CA ASN A 20 -0.04 -0.24 -15.56
C ASN A 20 1.17 -0.21 -16.52
N THR A 21 2.17 0.62 -16.18
CA THR A 21 3.51 0.60 -16.79
C THR A 21 3.52 0.74 -18.32
N ASP A 22 2.58 1.51 -18.86
CA ASP A 22 2.51 1.81 -20.31
C ASP A 22 2.48 3.32 -20.49
N SER A 23 3.56 3.93 -20.98
CA SER A 23 3.65 5.38 -21.17
C SER A 23 2.71 5.92 -22.26
N ALA A 24 2.14 5.05 -23.12
CA ALA A 24 1.14 5.45 -24.10
C ALA A 24 -0.27 5.56 -23.49
N LEU A 25 -0.55 4.79 -22.43
CA LEU A 25 -1.89 4.67 -21.84
C LEU A 25 -1.99 5.24 -20.41
N THR A 26 -0.88 5.24 -19.66
CA THR A 26 -0.86 5.59 -18.24
C THR A 26 -0.13 6.91 -18.01
N PRO A 27 -0.77 7.89 -17.34
CA PRO A 27 -0.15 9.17 -17.02
C PRO A 27 1.10 9.00 -16.14
N LEU A 28 2.03 9.95 -16.24
CA LEU A 28 3.25 9.96 -15.42
C LEU A 28 2.89 10.05 -13.93
N SER A 29 3.25 9.01 -13.16
CA SER A 29 3.02 8.90 -11.71
C SER A 29 4.30 9.09 -10.87
N GLY A 30 5.42 9.41 -11.54
CA GLY A 30 6.76 9.46 -10.94
C GLY A 30 7.25 8.09 -10.46
N THR A 31 8.32 8.05 -9.67
CA THR A 31 8.96 6.80 -9.26
C THR A 31 8.22 6.11 -8.11
N SER A 32 8.26 4.78 -8.09
CA SER A 32 7.82 3.95 -6.95
C SER A 32 8.89 3.89 -5.88
N THR A 33 9.03 4.99 -5.15
CA THR A 33 10.00 5.16 -4.05
C THR A 33 9.37 5.96 -2.91
N ALA A 34 10.04 5.99 -1.75
CA ALA A 34 9.63 6.76 -0.57
C ALA A 34 8.21 6.45 -0.07
N THR A 35 7.74 5.19 -0.25
CA THR A 35 6.47 4.69 0.27
C THR A 35 5.27 5.61 -0.06
N ARG A 36 5.32 6.22 -1.25
CA ARG A 36 4.41 7.33 -1.61
C ARG A 36 3.29 6.91 -2.54
N GLN A 37 3.34 5.70 -3.10
CA GLN A 37 2.52 5.36 -4.27
C GLN A 37 1.05 5.23 -3.88
N LEU A 38 0.72 4.56 -2.77
CA LEU A 38 -0.66 4.51 -2.32
C LEU A 38 -1.21 5.90 -1.96
N TYR A 39 -0.41 6.73 -1.27
CA TYR A 39 -0.82 8.09 -0.93
C TYR A 39 -1.02 8.97 -2.16
N ARG A 40 -0.14 8.90 -3.17
CA ARG A 40 -0.23 9.73 -4.37
C ARG A 40 -1.25 9.18 -5.37
N SER A 41 -0.95 8.01 -5.93
CA SER A 41 -1.74 7.38 -6.99
C SER A 41 -3.09 6.91 -6.45
N GLY A 42 -3.18 6.50 -5.18
CA GLY A 42 -4.46 6.17 -4.54
C GLY A 42 -5.39 7.38 -4.41
N ASN A 43 -4.89 8.54 -3.99
CA ASN A 43 -5.69 9.76 -3.94
C ASN A 43 -6.06 10.26 -5.35
N ALA A 44 -5.18 10.13 -6.35
CA ALA A 44 -5.52 10.45 -7.73
C ALA A 44 -6.68 9.57 -8.25
N VAL A 45 -6.64 8.26 -7.98
CA VAL A 45 -7.74 7.33 -8.31
C VAL A 45 -9.01 7.68 -7.54
N TYR A 46 -8.90 7.99 -6.25
CA TYR A 46 -10.04 8.42 -5.43
C TYR A 46 -10.72 9.67 -5.98
N MET A 47 -9.94 10.69 -6.38
CA MET A 47 -10.46 11.91 -7.00
C MET A 47 -11.16 11.59 -8.33
N ALA A 48 -10.52 10.81 -9.20
CA ALA A 48 -11.11 10.46 -10.50
C ALA A 48 -12.41 9.65 -10.36
N ALA A 49 -12.41 8.66 -9.47
CA ALA A 49 -13.58 7.84 -9.20
C ALA A 49 -14.73 8.67 -8.61
N ASN A 50 -14.45 9.63 -7.72
CA ASN A 50 -15.49 10.51 -7.18
C ASN A 50 -16.08 11.47 -8.22
N THR A 51 -15.28 11.96 -9.16
CA THR A 51 -15.82 12.76 -10.27
C THR A 51 -16.79 11.93 -11.11
N VAL A 52 -16.43 10.69 -11.47
CA VAL A 52 -17.31 9.79 -12.23
C VAL A 52 -18.55 9.42 -11.41
N ARG A 53 -18.38 9.14 -10.10
CA ARG A 53 -19.49 8.91 -9.16
C ARG A 53 -20.46 10.09 -9.13
N GLY A 54 -19.95 11.31 -9.12
CA GLY A 54 -20.75 12.53 -9.17
C GLY A 54 -21.64 12.61 -10.42
N VAL A 55 -21.06 12.38 -11.60
CA VAL A 55 -21.82 12.36 -12.87
C VAL A 55 -22.93 11.29 -12.84
N LEU A 56 -22.63 10.10 -12.32
CA LEU A 56 -23.63 9.03 -12.17
C LEU A 56 -24.75 9.44 -11.23
N LEU A 57 -24.43 10.01 -10.07
CA LEU A 57 -25.44 10.43 -9.10
C LEU A 57 -26.27 11.62 -9.58
N ASP A 58 -25.66 12.59 -10.25
CA ASP A 58 -26.38 13.72 -10.86
C ASP A 58 -27.39 13.22 -11.90
N ARG A 59 -27.03 12.20 -12.69
CA ARG A 59 -27.95 11.58 -13.63
C ARG A 59 -29.04 10.76 -12.93
N ALA A 60 -28.68 10.04 -11.86
CA ALA A 60 -29.62 9.24 -11.09
C ALA A 60 -30.63 10.12 -10.31
N SER A 61 -30.19 11.29 -9.82
CA SER A 61 -31.05 12.29 -9.19
C SER A 61 -32.21 12.68 -10.10
N LYS A 62 -31.94 12.92 -11.39
CA LYS A 62 -32.99 13.18 -12.39
C LYS A 62 -33.86 11.96 -12.71
N HIS A 63 -33.36 10.74 -12.47
CA HIS A 63 -34.10 9.51 -12.73
C HIS A 63 -35.11 9.21 -11.61
N PHE A 64 -34.70 9.42 -10.36
CA PHE A 64 -35.52 9.17 -9.17
C PHE A 64 -36.28 10.41 -8.67
N GLU A 65 -35.98 11.59 -9.21
CA GLU A 65 -36.49 12.88 -8.72
C GLU A 65 -36.10 13.15 -7.25
N GLU A 66 -34.94 12.62 -6.84
CA GLU A 66 -34.41 12.71 -5.47
C GLU A 66 -33.11 13.54 -5.44
N PRO A 67 -32.82 14.27 -4.35
CA PRO A 67 -31.53 14.91 -4.14
C PRO A 67 -30.37 13.90 -4.17
N VAL A 68 -29.21 14.32 -4.69
CA VAL A 68 -27.99 13.49 -4.78
C VAL A 68 -27.57 12.94 -3.41
N GLU A 69 -27.83 13.69 -2.35
CA GLU A 69 -27.52 13.33 -0.96
C GLU A 69 -28.31 12.11 -0.48
N ASN A 70 -29.49 11.87 -1.07
CA ASN A 70 -30.37 10.74 -0.77
C ASN A 70 -30.01 9.48 -1.58
N LEU A 71 -29.04 9.57 -2.48
CA LEU A 71 -28.64 8.47 -3.36
C LEU A 71 -27.30 7.86 -2.94
N ASP A 72 -27.13 6.58 -3.22
CA ASP A 72 -25.86 5.89 -3.05
C ASP A 72 -25.61 4.86 -4.15
N ILE A 73 -24.37 4.41 -4.28
CA ILE A 73 -23.93 3.40 -5.25
C ILE A 73 -23.32 2.22 -4.52
N ALA A 74 -23.87 1.03 -4.71
CA ALA A 74 -23.31 -0.22 -4.20
C ALA A 74 -23.78 -1.39 -5.06
N ASN A 75 -23.08 -2.53 -5.04
CA ASN A 75 -23.48 -3.77 -5.71
C ASN A 75 -23.89 -3.59 -7.18
N CYS A 76 -23.13 -2.78 -7.93
CA CYS A 76 -23.41 -2.43 -9.33
C CYS A 76 -24.75 -1.71 -9.58
N GLN A 77 -25.31 -1.02 -8.59
CA GLN A 77 -26.57 -0.30 -8.70
C GLN A 77 -26.54 1.04 -7.97
N VAL A 78 -27.35 1.99 -8.45
CA VAL A 78 -27.65 3.24 -7.76
C VAL A 78 -29.04 3.13 -7.16
N PHE A 79 -29.19 3.49 -5.89
CA PHE A 79 -30.43 3.33 -5.14
C PHE A 79 -30.71 4.52 -4.22
N VAL A 80 -31.98 4.68 -3.84
CA VAL A 80 -32.41 5.68 -2.84
C VAL A 80 -32.17 5.11 -1.43
N LYS A 81 -31.44 5.83 -0.57
CA LYS A 81 -31.03 5.36 0.76
C LYS A 81 -32.20 4.94 1.64
N ASP A 82 -33.30 5.70 1.59
CA ASP A 82 -34.50 5.46 2.39
C ASP A 82 -35.43 4.40 1.77
N GLN A 83 -35.26 4.09 0.48
CA GLN A 83 -36.08 3.12 -0.25
C GLN A 83 -35.19 2.25 -1.16
N PRO A 84 -34.49 1.24 -0.60
CA PRO A 84 -33.53 0.43 -1.36
C PRO A 84 -34.15 -0.39 -2.49
N ASP A 85 -35.47 -0.59 -2.47
CA ASP A 85 -36.22 -1.24 -3.56
C ASP A 85 -36.28 -0.38 -4.83
N GLN A 86 -36.05 0.94 -4.71
CA GLN A 86 -35.89 1.85 -5.84
C GLN A 86 -34.42 1.91 -6.25
N TRP A 87 -34.10 1.20 -7.33
CA TRP A 87 -32.75 1.12 -7.86
C TRP A 87 -32.73 1.07 -9.38
N ILE A 88 -31.57 1.45 -9.93
CA ILE A 88 -31.22 1.30 -11.34
C ILE A 88 -29.84 0.67 -11.43
N SER A 89 -29.66 -0.25 -12.37
CA SER A 89 -28.35 -0.87 -12.59
C SER A 89 -27.34 0.17 -13.11
N LEU A 90 -26.08 0.05 -12.68
CA LEU A 90 -25.00 0.91 -13.18
C LEU A 90 -24.85 0.83 -14.72
N PRO A 91 -24.94 -0.35 -15.38
CA PRO A 91 -24.91 -0.43 -16.84
C PRO A 91 -26.04 0.36 -17.51
N ASP A 92 -27.27 0.26 -17.01
CA ASP A 92 -28.41 0.98 -17.59
C ASP A 92 -28.28 2.49 -17.38
N LEU A 93 -27.81 2.90 -16.19
CA LEU A 93 -27.54 4.31 -15.90
C LEU A 93 -26.39 4.84 -16.77
N ALA A 94 -25.33 4.06 -16.98
CA ALA A 94 -24.22 4.42 -17.84
C ALA A 94 -24.66 4.56 -19.31
N ALA A 95 -25.55 3.68 -19.79
CA ALA A 95 -26.13 3.79 -21.12
C ALA A 95 -26.97 5.08 -21.27
N LYS A 96 -27.74 5.46 -20.23
CA LYS A 96 -28.48 6.74 -20.20
C LYS A 96 -27.53 7.94 -20.23
N CYS A 97 -26.45 7.91 -19.45
CA CYS A 97 -25.40 8.94 -19.51
C CYS A 97 -24.83 9.08 -20.93
N ALA A 98 -24.49 7.97 -21.58
CA ALA A 98 -23.95 7.97 -22.93
C ALA A 98 -24.93 8.54 -23.96
N ALA A 99 -26.22 8.20 -23.87
CA ALA A 99 -27.27 8.73 -24.75
C ALA A 99 -27.45 10.24 -24.63
N GLU A 100 -27.15 10.81 -23.45
CA GLU A 100 -27.22 12.24 -23.17
C GLU A 100 -25.88 12.96 -23.36
N GLY A 101 -24.85 12.26 -23.87
CA GLY A 101 -23.52 12.82 -24.10
C GLY A 101 -22.71 13.09 -22.84
N MET A 102 -23.08 12.50 -21.70
CA MET A 102 -22.33 12.64 -20.44
C MET A 102 -21.13 11.70 -20.43
N HIS A 103 -19.96 12.25 -20.13
CA HIS A 103 -18.72 11.50 -20.12
C HIS A 103 -18.47 10.82 -18.78
N LEU A 104 -18.26 9.51 -18.78
CA LEU A 104 -17.93 8.70 -17.60
C LEU A 104 -16.44 8.38 -17.53
N SER A 105 -15.61 9.38 -17.79
CA SER A 105 -14.16 9.27 -17.58
C SER A 105 -13.63 10.56 -16.99
N ASN A 106 -12.56 10.44 -16.21
CA ASN A 106 -11.90 11.58 -15.62
C ASN A 106 -10.41 11.31 -15.41
N LEU A 107 -9.58 12.28 -15.77
CA LEU A 107 -8.16 12.32 -15.41
C LEU A 107 -7.99 13.21 -14.18
N ALA A 108 -7.47 12.66 -13.09
CA ALA A 108 -7.17 13.42 -11.88
C ALA A 108 -5.68 13.40 -11.55
N LEU A 109 -5.19 14.53 -11.04
CA LEU A 109 -3.83 14.69 -10.55
C LEU A 109 -3.87 15.08 -9.08
N PHE A 110 -3.35 14.20 -8.22
CA PHE A 110 -3.18 14.52 -6.82
C PHE A 110 -1.79 15.10 -6.55
N LYS A 111 -1.76 16.34 -6.08
CA LYS A 111 -0.56 16.98 -5.55
C LYS A 111 -0.69 17.01 -4.04
N ALA A 112 0.12 16.23 -3.34
CA ALA A 112 0.22 16.36 -1.90
C ALA A 112 0.65 17.79 -1.54
N PRO A 113 0.20 18.30 -0.38
CA PRO A 113 0.54 19.63 0.09
C PRO A 113 2.05 19.86 0.01
N PHE A 114 2.45 20.95 -0.65
CA PHE A 114 3.83 21.37 -0.70
C PHE A 114 4.17 22.00 0.63
N THR A 115 5.32 21.65 1.18
CA THR A 115 5.86 22.36 2.34
C THR A 115 6.99 23.27 1.88
N SER A 116 7.28 24.32 2.65
CA SER A 116 8.39 25.21 2.34
C SER A 116 9.70 24.42 2.22
N PRO A 117 10.61 24.80 1.32
CA PRO A 117 11.96 24.24 1.30
C PRO A 117 12.59 24.33 2.68
N ILE A 118 13.49 23.39 2.97
CA ILE A 118 14.35 23.47 4.16
C ILE A 118 15.15 24.76 4.07
N ASP A 119 15.24 25.48 5.19
CA ASP A 119 16.18 26.58 5.35
C ASP A 119 17.62 26.03 5.22
N PRO A 120 18.40 26.47 4.22
CA PRO A 120 19.73 25.95 3.97
C PRO A 120 20.76 26.31 5.06
N GLU A 121 20.52 27.36 5.87
CA GLU A 121 21.42 27.76 6.95
C GLU A 121 21.14 26.98 8.23
N THR A 122 19.86 26.75 8.56
CA THR A 122 19.45 26.12 9.83
C THR A 122 19.10 24.64 9.71
N GLY A 123 18.87 24.14 8.48
CA GLY A 123 18.38 22.79 8.22
C GLY A 123 16.94 22.56 8.67
N GLN A 124 16.20 23.62 9.01
CA GLN A 124 14.84 23.53 9.54
C GLN A 124 13.79 23.64 8.44
N GLY A 125 12.71 22.88 8.58
CA GLY A 125 11.55 22.96 7.70
C GLY A 125 10.60 21.79 7.94
N GLN A 126 9.31 22.01 7.74
CA GLN A 126 8.38 20.91 7.57
C GLN A 126 8.56 20.43 6.13
N ILE A 127 8.98 19.19 5.89
CA ILE A 127 9.22 18.66 4.53
C ILE A 127 8.17 17.60 4.18
N TRP A 128 7.70 16.90 5.22
CA TRP A 128 6.84 15.74 5.10
C TRP A 128 5.42 16.11 5.50
N PRO A 129 4.42 15.74 4.68
CA PRO A 129 3.02 15.99 4.99
C PRO A 129 2.49 15.06 6.09
N ASP A 130 3.14 13.91 6.31
CA ASP A 130 2.74 12.90 7.28
C ASP A 130 3.93 12.03 7.68
N PHE A 131 3.80 11.32 8.80
CA PHE A 131 4.78 10.38 9.33
C PHE A 131 4.11 9.06 9.71
N THR A 132 4.70 7.95 9.25
CA THR A 132 4.34 6.61 9.69
C THR A 132 5.22 6.23 10.88
N PHE A 133 4.60 5.77 11.96
CA PHE A 133 5.31 5.31 13.15
C PHE A 133 5.29 3.80 13.25
N GLY A 134 6.31 3.22 13.89
CA GLY A 134 6.34 1.79 14.17
C GLY A 134 7.25 1.45 15.34
N ALA A 135 7.01 0.30 15.94
CA ALA A 135 7.81 -0.26 17.02
C ALA A 135 7.99 -1.76 16.79
N HIS A 136 9.20 -2.24 17.03
CA HIS A 136 9.55 -3.66 16.99
C HIS A 136 10.08 -4.11 18.34
N GLY A 137 9.56 -5.23 18.83
CA GLY A 137 10.09 -5.95 19.98
C GLY A 137 10.64 -7.29 19.50
N VAL A 138 11.92 -7.55 19.78
CA VAL A 138 12.63 -8.73 19.32
C VAL A 138 13.24 -9.45 20.52
N GLU A 139 13.05 -10.76 20.59
CA GLU A 139 13.64 -11.65 21.59
C GLU A 139 14.63 -12.57 20.89
N VAL A 140 15.86 -12.61 21.39
CA VAL A 140 16.96 -13.40 20.81
C VAL A 140 17.67 -14.21 21.88
N ALA A 141 18.19 -15.38 21.49
CA ALA A 141 19.19 -16.12 22.23
C ALA A 141 20.56 -15.89 21.61
N VAL A 142 21.59 -15.80 22.45
CA VAL A 142 22.98 -15.66 22.01
C VAL A 142 23.81 -16.77 22.64
N ASP A 143 24.52 -17.52 21.82
CA ASP A 143 25.57 -18.42 22.29
C ASP A 143 26.81 -17.59 22.66
N THR A 144 27.23 -17.63 23.93
CA THR A 144 28.33 -16.80 24.44
C THR A 144 29.72 -17.30 24.04
N GLU A 145 29.84 -18.56 23.61
CA GLU A 145 31.11 -19.13 23.15
C GLU A 145 31.33 -18.84 21.67
N THR A 146 30.28 -18.92 20.84
CA THR A 146 30.37 -18.74 19.38
C THR A 146 29.96 -17.34 18.91
N GLY A 147 29.15 -16.64 19.70
CA GLY A 147 28.51 -15.39 19.30
C GLY A 147 27.29 -15.57 18.39
N GLU A 148 26.83 -16.81 18.17
CA GLU A 148 25.69 -17.08 17.30
C GLU A 148 24.40 -16.50 17.89
N ILE A 149 23.63 -15.79 17.06
CA ILE A 149 22.36 -15.18 17.45
C ILE A 149 21.20 -15.96 16.82
N THR A 150 20.28 -16.44 17.66
CA THR A 150 19.02 -17.08 17.26
C THR A 150 17.84 -16.18 17.57
N LEU A 151 17.01 -15.90 16.56
CA LEU A 151 15.74 -15.18 16.76
C LEU A 151 14.70 -16.10 17.40
N LEU A 152 14.24 -15.77 18.60
CA LEU A 152 13.19 -16.54 19.30
C LEU A 152 11.80 -15.99 19.01
N LYS A 153 11.66 -14.66 18.95
CA LYS A 153 10.38 -14.00 18.73
C LYS A 153 10.58 -12.61 18.14
N SER A 154 9.69 -12.24 17.22
CA SER A 154 9.58 -10.87 16.73
C SER A 154 8.13 -10.41 16.77
N VAL A 155 7.92 -9.19 17.25
CA VAL A 155 6.63 -8.51 17.29
C VAL A 155 6.81 -7.13 16.68
N ALA A 156 6.02 -6.82 15.67
CA ALA A 156 6.03 -5.52 15.01
C ALA A 156 4.66 -4.86 15.12
N CYS A 157 4.65 -3.55 15.37
CA CYS A 157 3.45 -2.72 15.37
C CYS A 157 3.74 -1.48 14.53
N HIS A 158 2.91 -1.22 13.53
CA HIS A 158 3.05 -0.03 12.67
C HIS A 158 1.72 0.72 12.61
N ASP A 159 1.80 2.04 12.74
CA ASP A 159 0.71 2.95 12.45
C ASP A 159 0.68 3.23 10.95
N VAL A 160 -0.23 2.56 10.27
CA VAL A 160 -0.45 2.68 8.81
C VAL A 160 -1.67 3.55 8.48
N GLY A 161 -2.20 4.28 9.46
CA GLY A 161 -3.50 4.94 9.34
C GLY A 161 -4.60 3.94 8.97
N ARG A 162 -5.22 4.11 7.79
CA ARG A 162 -6.22 3.17 7.26
C ARG A 162 -5.59 2.16 6.30
N ALA A 163 -5.53 0.90 6.74
CA ALA A 163 -5.14 -0.22 5.88
C ALA A 163 -6.18 -0.45 4.77
N VAL A 164 -5.82 -0.12 3.52
CA VAL A 164 -6.65 -0.42 2.34
C VAL A 164 -6.72 -1.93 2.08
N ASN A 165 -5.58 -2.62 2.26
CA ASN A 165 -5.49 -4.08 2.22
C ASN A 165 -4.70 -4.57 3.44
N PRO A 166 -5.39 -5.03 4.51
CA PRO A 166 -4.71 -5.51 5.72
C PRO A 166 -3.72 -6.64 5.46
N ALA A 167 -4.04 -7.59 4.58
CA ALA A 167 -3.15 -8.71 4.27
C ALA A 167 -1.88 -8.26 3.55
N ALA A 168 -1.98 -7.28 2.64
CA ALA A 168 -0.81 -6.70 1.99
C ALA A 168 0.07 -5.91 2.97
N VAL A 169 -0.56 -5.17 3.90
CA VAL A 169 0.16 -4.46 4.97
C VAL A 169 0.92 -5.44 5.87
N GLU A 170 0.26 -6.52 6.31
CA GLU A 170 0.90 -7.58 7.09
C GLU A 170 2.10 -8.16 6.34
N GLY A 171 1.95 -8.49 5.05
CA GLY A 171 3.04 -9.02 4.24
C GLY A 171 4.22 -8.05 4.06
N GLN A 172 3.96 -6.74 3.95
CA GLN A 172 5.02 -5.72 3.90
C GLN A 172 5.77 -5.62 5.23
N ILE A 173 5.05 -5.65 6.36
CA ILE A 173 5.65 -5.61 7.69
C ILE A 173 6.51 -6.86 7.93
N GLU A 174 6.00 -8.04 7.59
CA GLU A 174 6.72 -9.32 7.70
C GLU A 174 7.96 -9.32 6.80
N GLY A 175 7.82 -8.94 5.53
CA GLY A 175 8.93 -8.88 4.57
C GLY A 175 10.02 -7.89 5.00
N GLY A 176 9.63 -6.70 5.45
CA GLY A 176 10.56 -5.69 5.96
C GLY A 176 11.27 -6.13 7.24
N ALA A 177 10.58 -6.84 8.14
CA ALA A 177 11.20 -7.41 9.34
C ALA A 177 12.25 -8.47 9.01
N VAL A 178 11.96 -9.36 8.05
CA VAL A 178 12.91 -10.38 7.59
C VAL A 178 14.11 -9.73 6.87
N GLN A 179 13.88 -8.71 6.05
CA GLN A 179 14.96 -7.96 5.42
C GLN A 179 15.85 -7.27 6.46
N GLY A 180 15.26 -6.64 7.48
CA GLY A 180 16.00 -6.02 8.57
C GLY A 180 16.81 -7.03 9.39
N LEU A 181 16.27 -8.24 9.59
CA LEU A 181 16.98 -9.34 10.25
C LEU A 181 18.21 -9.79 9.43
N GLY A 182 18.04 -9.96 8.12
CA GLY A 182 19.14 -10.28 7.20
C GLY A 182 20.21 -9.20 7.25
N TYR A 183 19.81 -7.94 7.14
CA TYR A 183 20.72 -6.79 7.24
C TYR A 183 21.50 -6.74 8.55
N ALA A 184 20.84 -7.04 9.68
CA ALA A 184 21.48 -6.96 11.00
C ALA A 184 22.44 -8.11 11.29
N LEU A 185 22.19 -9.32 10.77
CA LEU A 185 22.88 -10.54 11.21
C LEU A 185 23.66 -11.27 10.12
N MET A 186 23.35 -11.04 8.84
CA MET A 186 23.78 -11.93 7.75
C MET A 186 24.38 -11.19 6.55
N GLU A 187 23.91 -9.98 6.25
CA GLU A 187 24.35 -9.26 5.04
C GLU A 187 25.68 -8.54 5.27
N ASP A 188 26.71 -8.93 4.52
CA ASP A 188 27.99 -8.21 4.45
C ASP A 188 28.50 -8.12 3.00
N VAL A 189 28.79 -6.89 2.58
CA VAL A 189 29.30 -6.60 1.23
C VAL A 189 30.80 -6.36 1.32
N ILE A 190 31.58 -7.41 1.09
CA ILE A 190 33.03 -7.35 1.15
C ILE A 190 33.56 -6.80 -0.17
N VAL A 191 34.31 -5.69 -0.10
CA VAL A 191 34.95 -5.06 -1.24
C VAL A 191 36.46 -5.06 -1.04
N GLU A 192 37.18 -5.66 -1.98
CA GLU A 192 38.65 -5.68 -1.97
C GLU A 192 39.19 -5.19 -3.31
N ASN A 193 40.08 -4.19 -3.27
CA ASN A 193 40.67 -3.56 -4.45
C ASN A 193 39.62 -3.12 -5.49
N GLY A 194 38.47 -2.62 -5.02
CA GLY A 194 37.35 -2.19 -5.87
C GLY A 194 36.49 -3.32 -6.44
N HIS A 195 36.74 -4.58 -6.06
CA HIS A 195 35.96 -5.74 -6.50
C HIS A 195 35.12 -6.30 -5.36
N ILE A 196 33.82 -6.49 -5.63
CA ILE A 196 32.89 -7.16 -4.70
C ILE A 196 33.27 -8.64 -4.63
N LYS A 197 33.51 -9.13 -3.41
CA LYS A 197 33.86 -10.53 -3.11
C LYS A 197 32.67 -11.39 -2.71
N THR A 198 31.55 -10.76 -2.37
CA THR A 198 30.26 -11.41 -2.08
C THR A 198 29.20 -11.13 -3.17
N PRO A 199 29.46 -11.39 -4.48
CA PRO A 199 28.53 -11.06 -5.56
C PRO A 199 27.35 -12.06 -5.70
N SER A 200 27.35 -13.14 -4.91
CA SER A 200 26.36 -14.21 -4.97
C SER A 200 25.61 -14.31 -3.64
N VAL A 201 24.39 -14.85 -3.66
CA VAL A 201 23.47 -15.06 -2.51
C VAL A 201 23.96 -16.12 -1.52
N ARG A 202 25.22 -16.04 -1.10
CA ARG A 202 25.76 -16.80 0.04
C ARG A 202 25.40 -15.99 1.28
N ILE A 203 24.32 -16.38 1.93
CA ILE A 203 23.96 -15.86 3.26
C ILE A 203 25.11 -16.25 4.18
N LEU A 204 25.75 -15.25 4.81
CA LEU A 204 26.80 -15.52 5.78
C LEU A 204 26.12 -16.10 7.01
N ASP A 205 26.33 -17.40 7.20
CA ASP A 205 26.02 -18.06 8.45
C ASP A 205 27.06 -17.60 9.49
N PRO A 206 26.66 -17.09 10.66
CA PRO A 206 27.59 -16.84 11.77
C PRO A 206 28.40 -18.07 12.20
N ASP A 207 27.96 -19.31 11.90
CA ASP A 207 28.74 -20.54 12.10
C ASP A 207 29.99 -20.61 11.21
N SER A 208 29.94 -19.90 10.07
CA SER A 208 30.97 -19.99 9.06
C SER A 208 32.04 -18.92 9.20
N ARG A 209 33.11 -19.23 9.95
CA ARG A 209 34.42 -18.55 9.83
C ARG A 209 35.00 -18.72 8.41
N GLY A 210 34.37 -18.11 7.40
CA GLY A 210 34.75 -18.15 5.99
C GLY A 210 34.22 -19.33 5.16
N ARG A 211 33.18 -20.06 5.60
CA ARG A 211 32.59 -21.18 4.84
C ARG A 211 31.14 -20.91 4.42
N ALA A 212 30.97 -20.30 3.26
CA ALA A 212 29.66 -20.21 2.62
C ALA A 212 28.86 -21.52 2.71
N GLN A 213 27.60 -21.43 3.16
CA GLN A 213 26.64 -22.53 3.05
C GLN A 213 26.49 -22.97 1.58
N ASP A 214 26.25 -24.26 1.41
CA ASP A 214 25.89 -24.88 0.14
C ASP A 214 24.59 -24.23 -0.36
N PRO A 215 24.51 -23.71 -1.61
CA PRO A 215 23.34 -22.99 -2.15
C PRO A 215 21.99 -23.74 -2.16
N GLY A 216 21.90 -24.93 -1.55
CA GLY A 216 20.68 -25.73 -1.44
C GLY A 216 20.05 -25.82 -0.04
N ASP A 217 20.72 -25.38 1.04
CA ASP A 217 20.18 -25.54 2.40
C ASP A 217 19.56 -24.24 2.95
N TYR A 218 18.25 -24.10 2.75
CA TYR A 218 17.44 -22.98 3.26
C TYR A 218 16.67 -23.33 4.55
N SER A 219 17.00 -24.45 5.22
CA SER A 219 16.24 -24.96 6.37
C SER A 219 16.22 -23.99 7.56
N GLY A 220 17.36 -23.35 7.87
CA GLY A 220 17.47 -22.39 8.97
C GLY A 220 16.66 -21.09 8.77
N ILE A 221 16.39 -20.69 7.52
CA ILE A 221 15.58 -19.51 7.21
C ILE A 221 14.10 -19.79 7.45
N ARG A 222 13.63 -21.00 7.15
CA ARG A 222 12.24 -21.43 7.38
C ARG A 222 11.90 -21.46 8.87
N ASP A 223 12.80 -21.96 9.72
CA ASP A 223 12.57 -22.00 11.16
C ASP A 223 12.56 -20.59 11.79
N ARG A 224 13.45 -19.69 11.35
CA ARG A 224 13.53 -18.32 11.89
C ARG A 224 12.37 -17.42 11.41
N ALA A 225 11.82 -17.64 10.22
CA ALA A 225 10.62 -16.95 9.74
C ALA A 225 9.36 -17.35 10.52
N GLY A 226 9.29 -18.59 11.05
CA GLY A 226 8.17 -19.08 11.86
C GLY A 226 8.01 -18.38 13.22
N ALA A 227 9.05 -17.68 13.69
CA ALA A 227 9.05 -16.92 14.94
C ALA A 227 8.29 -15.57 14.85
N ILE A 228 7.94 -15.12 13.63
CA ILE A 228 7.15 -13.91 13.40
C ILE A 228 5.67 -14.27 13.59
N ARG A 229 5.12 -13.98 14.76
CA ARG A 229 3.71 -14.27 15.07
C ARG A 229 2.81 -13.10 14.68
N ARG A 230 1.72 -13.42 13.97
CA ARG A 230 0.65 -12.49 13.62
C ARG A 230 -0.07 -11.96 14.86
N GLN A 231 -0.05 -10.65 15.08
CA GLN A 231 -0.99 -9.98 15.98
C GLN A 231 -2.10 -9.32 15.16
N ARG A 232 -3.36 -9.64 15.49
CA ARG A 232 -4.53 -8.97 14.90
C ARG A 232 -4.59 -7.54 15.47
N HIS A 233 -4.33 -6.53 14.63
CA HIS A 233 -4.43 -5.14 15.05
C HIS A 233 -5.89 -4.71 15.29
N ARG A 234 -6.13 -4.02 16.41
CA ARG A 234 -7.34 -3.21 16.63
C ARG A 234 -7.18 -1.89 15.87
N ARG A 235 -8.27 -1.47 15.22
CA ARG A 235 -8.38 -0.28 14.35
C ARG A 235 -7.67 0.94 14.92
N ALA A 236 -6.76 1.53 14.13
CA ALA A 236 -6.30 2.89 14.32
C ALA A 236 -7.44 3.88 13.98
N VAL A 237 -7.49 4.98 14.72
CA VAL A 237 -8.49 6.06 14.62
C VAL A 237 -8.28 6.81 13.28
N PRO A 238 -9.34 7.25 12.58
CA PRO A 238 -9.19 7.85 11.25
C PRO A 238 -8.49 9.22 11.34
N HIS A 239 -7.26 9.30 10.85
CA HIS A 239 -6.62 10.55 10.42
C HIS A 239 -6.74 10.64 8.88
N PRO A 240 -6.86 11.83 8.26
CA PRO A 240 -7.08 11.96 6.80
C PRO A 240 -5.91 11.49 5.91
N GLY A 241 -4.83 10.96 6.49
CA GLY A 241 -3.68 10.41 5.77
C GLY A 241 -3.83 8.90 5.56
N CYS A 242 -4.15 8.47 4.33
CA CYS A 242 -3.93 7.08 3.93
C CYS A 242 -2.43 6.88 3.66
N ALA A 243 -1.67 6.50 4.69
CA ALA A 243 -0.28 6.07 4.58
C ALA A 243 -0.23 4.53 4.54
N GLY A 244 -0.53 3.93 3.38
CA GLY A 244 -0.24 2.50 3.22
C GLY A 244 1.22 2.27 2.93
N CYS A 245 1.83 1.26 3.56
CA CYS A 245 3.11 0.72 3.14
C CYS A 245 2.99 0.23 1.68
N GLY A 246 3.62 0.99 0.77
CA GLY A 246 3.67 0.77 -0.68
C GLY A 246 4.10 2.03 -1.43
#